data_AF-A0A7Y5G6A6-F1
#
_entry.id   AF-A0A7Y5G6A6-F1
#
_cell.length_a   1.000
_cell.length_b   1.000
_cell.length_c   1.000
_cell.angle_alpha   90.00
_cell.angle_beta   90.00
_cell.angle_gamma   90.00
#
_symmetry.space_group_name_H-M   'P 1'
#
loop_
_entity.id
_entity.type
_entity.pdbx_description
1 polymer ?
#
loop_
_entity_poly.entity_id
_entity_poly.type
_entity_poly.pdbx_seq_one_letter_code
_entity_poly.pdbx_strand_id
1 'polypeptide(L)' 'MKINADWHKKNRMPKNATLQQRIQWHLAHQKNCSCRPIPEKLAQTMKKMKIKS' A
#
# COMPACT_ATOMS: atom_id res chain seq x y z
N MET A 1 -7.89 2.61 -15.30
CA MET A 1 -7.81 1.70 -14.14
C MET A 1 -9.08 1.82 -13.31
N LYS A 2 -9.72 0.70 -12.95
CA LYS A 2 -10.95 0.69 -12.15
C LYS A 2 -10.60 0.91 -10.67
N ILE A 3 -10.99 2.05 -10.10
CA ILE A 3 -10.83 2.33 -8.69
C ILE A 3 -11.91 1.58 -7.91
N ASN A 4 -11.51 0.81 -6.90
CA ASN A 4 -12.44 0.25 -5.92
C ASN A 4 -12.75 1.31 -4.85
N ALA A 5 -13.77 2.13 -5.12
CA ALA A 5 -14.13 3.25 -4.25
C ALA A 5 -14.52 2.80 -2.84
N ASP A 6 -15.21 1.68 -2.70
CA ASP A 6 -15.64 1.15 -1.40
C ASP A 6 -14.45 0.70 -0.55
N TRP A 7 -13.45 0.06 -1.18
CA TRP A 7 -12.21 -0.28 -0.49
C TRP A 7 -11.49 0.97 0.01
N HIS A 8 -11.40 2.02 -0.81
CA HIS A 8 -10.76 3.28 -0.41
C HIS A 8 -11.49 4.00 0.73
N LYS A 9 -12.83 3.94 0.77
CA LYS A 9 -13.63 4.51 1.87
C LYS A 9 -13.36 3.80 3.19
N LYS A 10 -13.28 2.46 3.17
CA LYS A 10 -13.05 1.62 4.36
C LYS A 10 -11.58 1.58 4.79
N ASN A 11 -10.65 1.63 3.83
CA ASN A 11 -9.22 1.50 4.03
C ASN A 11 -8.52 2.78 3.60
N ARG A 12 -8.76 3.88 4.32
CA ARG A 12 -8.03 5.13 4.07
C ARG A 12 -6.62 5.03 4.66
N MET A 13 -5.63 5.51 3.92
CA MET A 13 -4.26 5.61 4.44
C MET A 13 -4.27 6.55 5.67
N PRO A 14 -3.73 6.11 6.83
CA PRO A 14 -3.57 6.98 7.99
C PRO A 14 -2.64 8.16 7.67
N LYS A 15 -2.94 9.35 8.22
CA LYS A 15 -2.14 10.56 8.00
C LYS A 15 -0.68 10.39 8.49
N ASN A 16 -0.51 9.77 9.66
CA ASN A 16 0.79 9.48 10.26
C ASN A 16 1.07 7.97 10.25
N ALA A 17 0.82 7.31 9.11
CA ALA A 17 1.07 5.88 8.98
C ALA A 17 2.55 5.57 9.24
N THR A 18 2.81 4.60 10.12
CA THR A 18 4.14 4.03 10.24
C THR A 18 4.52 3.34 8.93
N LEU A 19 5.81 3.09 8.74
CA LEU A 19 6.28 2.40 7.55
C LEU A 19 5.61 1.04 7.35
N GLN A 20 5.45 0.25 8.42
CA GLN A 20 4.77 -1.04 8.35
C GLN A 20 3.29 -0.90 7.95
N GLN A 21 2.56 0.06 8.55
CA GLN A 21 1.17 0.33 8.18
C GLN A 21 1.06 0.74 6.72
N ARG A 22 2.00 1.58 6.23
CA ARG A 22 2.04 2.00 4.83
C ARG A 22 2.31 0.82 3.89
N ILE A 23 3.23 -0.09 4.26
CA ILE A 23 3.50 -1.32 3.50
C ILE A 23 2.25 -2.21 3.44
N GLN A 24 1.65 -2.51 4.60
CA GLN A 24 0.45 -3.35 4.67
C GLN A 24 -0.71 -2.76 3.87
N TRP A 25 -0.91 -1.44 3.98
CA TRP A 25 -1.93 -0.73 3.21
C TRP A 25 -1.71 -0.89 1.71
N HIS A 26 -0.49 -0.70 1.23
CA HIS A 26 -0.16 -0.84 -0.20
C HIS A 26 -0.29 -2.28 -0.69
N LEU A 27 0.07 -3.28 0.12
CA LEU A 27 -0.13 -4.70 -0.22
C LEU A 27 -1.62 -5.04 -0.34
N ALA A 28 -2.44 -4.57 0.61
CA ALA A 28 -3.90 -4.73 0.55
C ALA A 28 -4.52 -3.95 -0.62
N HIS A 29 -4.00 -2.76 -0.90
CA HIS A 29 -4.40 -1.93 -2.04
C HIS A 29 -4.17 -2.68 -3.35
N GLN A 30 -2.97 -3.20 -3.61
CA GLN A 30 -2.69 -3.96 -4.83
C GLN A 30 -3.65 -5.15 -5.05
N LYS A 31 -4.05 -5.84 -3.97
CA LYS A 31 -4.98 -6.98 -4.02
C LYS A 31 -6.44 -6.56 -4.32
N ASN A 32 -6.88 -5.40 -3.83
CA ASN A 32 -8.29 -4.98 -3.91
C ASN A 32 -8.54 -3.87 -4.95
N CYS A 33 -7.51 -3.12 -5.30
CA CYS A 33 -7.54 -1.91 -6.10
C CYS A 33 -6.14 -1.60 -6.67
N SER A 34 -5.89 -1.96 -7.93
CA SER A 34 -4.60 -1.74 -8.57
C SER A 34 -4.45 -0.32 -9.15
N CYS A 35 -5.21 0.67 -8.64
CA CYS A 35 -5.29 2.00 -9.26
C CYS A 35 -4.00 2.82 -9.15
N ARG A 36 -3.10 2.44 -8.24
CA ARG A 36 -1.81 3.10 -8.02
C ARG A 36 -0.77 2.05 -7.63
N PRO A 37 0.36 1.93 -8.35
CA PRO A 37 1.42 1.01 -7.96
C PRO A 37 2.11 1.43 -6.65
N ILE A 38 2.83 0.49 -6.05
CA ILE A 38 3.64 0.75 -4.85
C ILE A 38 4.74 1.76 -5.20
N PRO A 39 4.89 2.87 -4.45
CA PRO A 39 5.94 3.86 -4.70
C PRO A 39 7.34 3.22 -4.65
N GLU A 40 8.23 3.60 -5.57
CA GLU A 40 9.59 3.05 -5.65
C GLU A 40 10.37 3.16 -4.34
N LYS A 41 10.32 4.32 -3.67
CA LYS A 41 10.98 4.51 -2.36
C LYS A 41 10.49 3.50 -1.33
N LEU A 42 9.18 3.20 -1.32
CA LEU A 42 8.60 2.23 -0.41
C LEU A 42 9.02 0.80 -0.77
N ALA A 43 9.02 0.46 -2.06
CA ALA A 43 9.50 -0.84 -2.54
C ALA A 43 10.98 -1.07 -2.22
N GLN A 44 11.83 -0.04 -2.36
CA GLN A 44 13.23 -0.09 -1.95
C GLN A 44 13.35 -0.31 -0.44
N THR A 45 12.54 0.37 0.38
CA THR A 45 12.52 0.14 1.83
C THR A 45 12.10 -1.28 2.17
N MET A 46 11.06 -1.83 1.51
CA MET A 46 10.62 -3.22 1.70
C MET A 46 11.75 -4.21 1.39
N LYS A 47 12.46 -4.01 0.27
CA LYS A 47 13.63 -4.81 -0.12
C LYS A 47 14.74 -4.73 0.92
N LYS A 48 15.07 -3.52 1.42
CA LYS A 48 16.08 -3.30 2.46
C LYS A 48 15.71 -4.00 3.79
N MET A 49 14.43 -4.05 4.12
CA MET A 49 13.94 -4.69 5.34
C MET A 49 13.85 -6.22 5.26
N LYS A 50 14.25 -6.85 4.14
CA LYS A 50 14.05 -8.29 3.86
C LYS A 50 12.61 -8.76 4.08
N ILE A 51 11.63 -7.86 3.93
CA ILE A 51 10.21 -8.23 3.97
C ILE A 51 9.93 -8.96 2.66
N LYS A 52 9.97 -10.30 2.70
CA LYS A 52 9.58 -11.15 1.58
C LYS A 52 8.12 -10.83 1.23
N SER A 53 7.90 -10.42 -0.02
CA SER A 53 6.61 -10.25 -0.68
C SER A 53 5.89 -11.59 -0.82
#